data_AF-A0A5B2TE08-F1
#
_entry.id   AF-A0A5B2TE08-F1
#
_cell.length_a   1.000
_cell.length_b   1.000
_cell.length_c   1.000
_cell.angle_alpha   90.00
_cell.angle_beta   90.00
_cell.angle_gamma   90.00
#
_symmetry.space_group_name_H-M   'P 1'
#
loop_
_entity.id
_entity.type
_entity.pdbx_description
1 polymer ?
#
loop_
_entity_poly.entity_id
_entity_poly.type
_entity_poly.pdbx_seq_one_letter_code
_entity_poly.pdbx_strand_id
1 'polypeptide(L)'
;MSDGPKFPPEMDMMRLLADFRFPAMPDMEALAAAQRRNFEALSAANRVALEGAQAVARRHMEILQQSMGEMTEALQNVSPGANPQDRATQQAELLKASYSRAVGNMQEIADLIQKSNAEAVSLLNRRFAEAMDEVKSLMAKQGS
;
A
#
# COMPACT_ATOMS: atom_id res chain seq x y z
N MET A 1 39.65 59.96 -19.96
CA MET A 1 38.28 60.41 -19.64
C MET A 1 37.40 59.70 -20.65
N SER A 2 36.51 58.78 -20.30
CA SER A 2 35.54 58.85 -19.21
C SER A 2 35.13 57.44 -18.77
N ASP A 3 35.35 57.10 -17.50
CA ASP A 3 34.60 56.04 -16.83
C ASP A 3 33.16 56.54 -16.74
N GLY A 4 32.26 55.95 -17.52
CA GLY A 4 30.81 56.20 -17.41
C GLY A 4 30.30 55.73 -16.04
N PRO A 5 29.13 56.21 -15.60
CA PRO A 5 28.62 55.90 -14.27
C PRO A 5 28.43 54.39 -14.12
N LYS A 6 29.24 53.78 -13.26
CA LYS A 6 29.09 52.38 -12.82
C LYS A 6 27.94 52.37 -11.82
N PHE A 7 26.80 51.85 -12.24
CA PHE A 7 25.64 51.69 -11.39
C PHE A 7 25.99 50.81 -10.17
N PRO A 8 25.38 51.06 -9.00
CA PRO A 8 25.63 50.25 -7.81
C PRO A 8 25.20 48.79 -8.05
N PRO A 9 25.92 47.80 -7.50
CA PRO A 9 25.66 46.36 -7.72
C PRO A 9 24.24 45.92 -7.32
N GLU A 10 23.56 46.72 -6.49
CA GLU A 10 22.17 46.55 -6.08
C GLU A 10 21.18 46.70 -7.26
N MET A 11 21.46 47.61 -8.20
CA MET A 11 20.66 47.81 -9.42
C MET A 11 20.83 46.67 -10.42
N ASP A 12 22.02 46.06 -10.49
CA ASP A 12 22.28 44.88 -11.32
C ASP A 12 21.59 43.64 -10.75
N MET A 13 21.55 43.49 -9.42
CA MET A 13 20.85 42.38 -8.77
C MET A 13 19.33 42.51 -8.95
N MET A 14 18.78 43.73 -8.86
CA MET A 14 17.35 43.98 -9.10
C MET A 14 16.98 43.77 -10.57
N ARG A 15 17.88 44.10 -11.52
CA ARG A 15 17.71 43.78 -12.95
C ARG A 15 17.81 42.30 -13.23
N LEU A 16 18.78 41.60 -12.65
CA LEU A 16 18.89 40.14 -12.75
C LEU A 16 17.64 39.45 -12.20
N LEU A 17 17.05 39.97 -11.12
CA LEU A 17 15.80 39.47 -10.54
C LEU A 17 14.56 39.84 -11.38
N ALA A 18 14.57 40.99 -12.06
CA ALA A 18 13.52 41.41 -12.99
C ALA A 18 13.59 40.68 -14.33
N ASP A 19 14.79 40.31 -14.79
CA ASP A 19 15.08 39.49 -15.97
C ASP A 19 14.86 38.00 -15.67
N PHE A 20 15.04 37.58 -14.40
CA PHE A 20 14.33 36.46 -13.79
C PHE A 20 12.85 36.83 -13.60
N ARG A 21 12.18 37.23 -14.68
CA ARG A 21 10.71 37.14 -14.73
C ARG A 21 10.41 35.70 -14.33
N PHE A 22 9.86 35.52 -13.13
CA PHE A 22 9.39 34.21 -12.69
C PHE A 22 8.56 33.69 -13.87
N PRO A 23 8.95 32.56 -14.51
CA PRO A 23 8.12 31.98 -15.56
C PRO A 23 6.72 31.91 -14.98
N ALA A 24 5.74 32.46 -15.72
CA ALA A 24 4.40 32.75 -15.24
C ALA A 24 3.99 31.75 -14.16
N MET A 25 3.76 32.23 -12.93
CA MET A 25 3.50 31.38 -11.77
C MET A 25 2.53 30.26 -12.20
N PRO A 26 2.89 28.98 -12.05
CA PRO A 26 2.06 27.88 -12.52
C PRO A 26 0.65 28.03 -11.95
N ASP A 27 -0.36 27.60 -12.72
CA ASP A 27 -1.76 27.61 -12.32
C ASP A 27 -1.92 27.05 -10.89
N MET A 28 -2.02 27.96 -9.91
CA MET A 28 -1.98 27.62 -8.49
C MET A 28 -3.20 26.83 -8.07
N GLU A 29 -4.33 27.01 -8.78
CA GLU A 29 -5.54 26.24 -8.58
C GLU A 29 -5.36 24.80 -9.07
N ALA A 30 -4.75 24.63 -10.26
CA ALA A 30 -4.40 23.30 -10.76
C ALA A 30 -3.40 22.58 -9.85
N LEU A 31 -2.40 23.30 -9.31
CA LEU A 31 -1.44 22.72 -8.36
C LEU A 31 -2.13 22.31 -7.05
N ALA A 32 -2.98 23.17 -6.49
CA ALA A 32 -3.74 22.85 -5.28
C ALA A 32 -4.66 21.65 -5.48
N ALA A 33 -5.33 21.56 -6.63
CA ALA A 33 -6.16 20.42 -7.00
C ALA A 33 -5.33 19.12 -7.13
N ALA A 34 -4.17 19.18 -7.77
CA ALA A 34 -3.26 18.04 -7.88
C ALA A 34 -2.77 17.55 -6.52
N GLN A 35 -2.45 18.46 -5.59
CA GLN A 35 -2.07 18.10 -4.22
C GLN A 35 -3.22 17.47 -3.46
N ARG A 36 -4.44 18.01 -3.59
CA ARG A 36 -5.63 17.39 -2.99
C ARG A 36 -5.83 15.95 -3.49
N ARG A 37 -5.71 15.71 -4.80
CA ARG A 37 -5.79 14.36 -5.39
C ARG A 37 -4.69 13.43 -4.88
N ASN A 38 -3.47 13.95 -4.66
CA ASN A 38 -2.38 13.17 -4.05
C ASN A 38 -2.76 12.69 -2.63
N PHE A 39 -3.27 13.59 -1.79
CA PHE A 39 -3.71 13.24 -0.44
C PHE A 39 -4.87 12.24 -0.45
N GLU A 40 -5.83 12.40 -1.34
CA GLU A 40 -6.95 11.46 -1.50
C GLU A 40 -6.44 10.06 -1.89
N ALA A 41 -5.51 9.96 -2.84
CA ALA A 41 -4.92 8.69 -3.25
C ALA A 41 -4.10 8.02 -2.13
N LEU A 42 -3.27 8.79 -1.41
CA LEU A 42 -2.51 8.29 -0.26
C LEU A 42 -3.43 7.81 0.86
N SER A 43 -4.49 8.56 1.16
CA SER A 43 -5.49 8.18 2.15
C SER A 43 -6.22 6.90 1.76
N ALA A 44 -6.63 6.78 0.49
CA ALA A 44 -7.28 5.58 -0.02
C ALA A 44 -6.36 4.35 0.04
N ALA A 45 -5.09 4.47 -0.39
CA ALA A 45 -4.12 3.40 -0.30
C ALA A 45 -3.87 2.96 1.16
N ASN A 46 -3.74 3.92 2.08
CA ASN A 46 -3.60 3.61 3.51
C ASN A 46 -4.84 2.90 4.08
N ARG A 47 -6.03 3.30 3.66
CA ARG A 47 -7.27 2.66 4.07
C ARG A 47 -7.31 1.20 3.62
N VAL A 48 -6.96 0.92 2.36
CA VAL A 48 -6.89 -0.45 1.83
C VAL A 48 -5.88 -1.29 2.61
N ALA A 49 -4.70 -0.74 2.91
CA ALA A 49 -3.70 -1.43 3.71
C ALA A 49 -4.20 -1.75 5.13
N LEU A 50 -4.90 -0.82 5.79
CA LEU A 50 -5.49 -1.03 7.10
C LEU A 50 -6.61 -2.07 7.08
N GLU A 51 -7.49 -2.02 6.07
CA GLU A 51 -8.55 -3.02 5.88
C GLU A 51 -7.95 -4.42 5.65
N GLY A 52 -6.85 -4.52 4.90
CA GLY A 52 -6.06 -5.74 4.72
C GLY A 52 -5.49 -6.27 6.03
N ALA A 53 -4.84 -5.42 6.83
CA ALA A 53 -4.32 -5.81 8.14
C ALA A 53 -5.42 -6.31 9.09
N GLN A 54 -6.58 -5.66 9.07
CA GLN A 54 -7.74 -6.12 9.84
C GLN A 54 -8.28 -7.47 9.34
N ALA A 55 -8.29 -7.71 8.03
CA ALA A 55 -8.71 -8.98 7.46
C ALA A 55 -7.77 -10.12 7.89
N VAL A 56 -6.46 -9.88 7.86
CA VAL A 56 -5.46 -10.83 8.36
C VAL A 56 -5.67 -11.12 9.85
N ALA A 57 -5.87 -10.09 10.67
CA ALA A 57 -6.10 -10.25 12.10
C ALA A 57 -7.38 -11.07 12.40
N ARG A 58 -8.48 -10.78 11.68
CA ARG A 58 -9.72 -11.58 11.76
C ARG A 58 -9.47 -13.03 11.40
N ARG A 59 -8.76 -13.29 10.29
CA ARG A 59 -8.47 -14.64 9.85
C ARG A 59 -7.61 -15.41 10.86
N HIS A 60 -6.64 -14.74 11.47
CA HIS A 60 -5.83 -15.33 12.52
C HIS A 60 -6.67 -15.75 13.74
N MET A 61 -7.66 -14.95 14.14
CA MET A 61 -8.59 -15.32 15.22
C MET A 61 -9.48 -16.51 14.86
N GLU A 62 -9.99 -16.58 13.63
CA GLU A 62 -10.77 -17.73 13.16
C GLU A 62 -9.96 -19.04 13.20
N ILE A 63 -8.70 -18.99 12.77
CA ILE A 63 -7.78 -20.13 12.83
C ILE A 63 -7.57 -20.58 14.28
N LEU A 64 -7.43 -19.64 15.23
CA LEU A 64 -7.30 -19.96 16.65
C LEU A 64 -8.56 -20.64 17.20
N GLN A 65 -9.75 -20.10 16.89
CA GLN A 65 -11.02 -20.70 17.31
C GLN A 65 -11.18 -22.12 16.75
N GLN A 66 -10.86 -22.30 15.47
CA GLN A 66 -10.88 -23.61 14.84
C GLN A 66 -9.92 -24.60 15.52
N SER A 67 -8.69 -24.16 15.81
CA SER A 67 -7.68 -24.99 16.47
C SER A 67 -8.12 -25.42 17.89
N MET A 68 -8.78 -24.55 18.65
CA MET A 68 -9.33 -24.91 19.97
C MET A 68 -10.49 -25.92 19.86
N GLY A 69 -11.34 -25.79 18.84
CA GLY A 69 -12.40 -26.77 18.56
C GLY A 69 -11.82 -28.14 18.25
N GLU A 70 -10.81 -28.20 17.38
CA GLU A 70 -10.13 -29.44 16.99
C GLU A 70 -9.43 -30.11 18.18
N MET A 71 -8.81 -29.33 19.07
CA MET A 71 -8.21 -29.89 20.28
C MET A 71 -9.27 -30.49 21.22
N THR A 72 -10.43 -29.84 21.35
CA THR A 72 -11.54 -30.35 22.16
C THR A 72 -12.08 -31.66 21.60
N GLU A 73 -12.28 -31.74 20.29
CA GLU A 73 -12.74 -32.93 19.59
C GLU A 73 -11.72 -34.08 19.67
N ALA A 74 -10.43 -33.77 19.52
CA ALA A 74 -9.36 -34.76 19.67
C ALA A 74 -9.35 -35.39 21.07
N LEU A 75 -9.58 -34.60 22.13
CA LEU A 75 -9.68 -35.09 23.51
C LEU A 75 -10.92 -35.97 23.72
N GLN A 76 -12.06 -35.64 23.10
CA GLN A 76 -13.28 -36.43 23.17
C GLN A 76 -13.14 -37.79 22.45
N ASN A 77 -12.37 -37.83 21.36
CA ASN A 77 -12.18 -39.01 20.54
C ASN A 77 -11.08 -39.97 21.03
N VAL A 78 -10.45 -39.70 22.19
CA VAL A 78 -9.50 -40.62 22.81
C VAL A 78 -10.24 -41.85 23.36
N SER A 79 -10.26 -42.94 22.59
CA SER A 79 -10.88 -44.20 23.03
C SER A 79 -9.88 -45.04 23.85
N PRO A 80 -10.17 -45.33 25.13
CA PRO A 80 -9.38 -46.30 25.89
C PRO A 80 -9.56 -47.68 25.25
N GLY A 81 -8.47 -48.36 24.91
CA GLY A 81 -8.50 -49.75 24.41
C GLY A 81 -8.27 -49.98 22.90
N ALA A 82 -8.04 -48.96 22.08
CA ALA A 82 -7.69 -49.16 20.66
C ALA A 82 -6.38 -49.96 20.48
N ASN A 83 -6.33 -50.86 19.49
CA ASN A 83 -5.13 -51.63 19.20
C ASN A 83 -4.02 -50.73 18.58
N PRO A 84 -2.74 -51.17 18.58
CA PRO A 84 -1.63 -50.34 18.10
C PRO A 84 -1.72 -49.93 16.62
N GLN A 85 -2.30 -50.77 15.76
CA GLN A 85 -2.37 -50.53 14.32
C GLN A 85 -3.44 -49.49 13.96
N ASP A 86 -4.59 -49.56 14.62
CA ASP A 86 -5.67 -48.58 14.48
C ASP A 86 -5.21 -47.21 14.98
N ARG A 87 -4.47 -47.18 16.10
CA ARG A 87 -3.84 -45.95 16.60
C ARG A 87 -2.84 -45.34 15.63
N ALA A 88 -1.98 -46.15 15.01
CA ALA A 88 -1.00 -45.66 14.04
C ALA A 88 -1.67 -45.06 12.79
N THR A 89 -2.72 -45.72 12.29
CA THR A 89 -3.51 -45.22 11.15
C THR A 89 -4.21 -43.90 11.49
N GLN A 90 -4.84 -43.83 12.67
CA GLN A 90 -5.53 -42.63 13.14
C GLN A 90 -4.56 -41.45 13.34
N GLN A 91 -3.37 -41.69 13.87
CA GLN A 91 -2.32 -40.67 13.99
C GLN A 91 -1.83 -40.16 12.63
N ALA A 92 -1.65 -41.05 11.64
CA ALA A 92 -1.22 -40.66 10.30
C ALA A 92 -2.27 -39.76 9.61
N GLU A 93 -3.55 -40.11 9.71
CA GLU A 93 -4.65 -39.30 9.16
C GLU A 93 -4.76 -37.93 9.87
N LEU A 94 -4.63 -37.90 11.20
CA LEU A 94 -4.60 -36.65 11.97
C LEU A 94 -3.44 -35.74 11.57
N LEU A 95 -2.25 -36.31 11.37
CA LEU A 95 -1.07 -35.56 10.93
C LEU A 95 -1.28 -34.98 9.53
N LYS A 96 -1.78 -35.79 8.60
CA LYS A 96 -2.07 -35.37 7.22
C LYS A 96 -3.12 -34.26 7.19
N ALA A 97 -4.21 -34.41 7.95
CA ALA A 97 -5.26 -33.40 8.04
C ALA A 97 -4.74 -32.08 8.63
N SER A 98 -3.98 -32.17 9.73
CA SER A 98 -3.36 -31.00 10.38
C SER A 98 -2.40 -30.27 9.44
N TYR A 99 -1.58 -31.01 8.69
CA TYR A 99 -0.66 -30.43 7.72
C TYR A 99 -1.39 -29.72 6.58
N SER A 100 -2.37 -30.38 5.96
CA SER A 100 -3.16 -29.79 4.86
C SER A 100 -3.86 -28.50 5.30
N ARG A 101 -4.37 -28.49 6.54
CA ARG A 101 -5.03 -27.33 7.12
C ARG A 101 -4.05 -26.19 7.40
N ALA A 102 -2.89 -26.49 7.96
CA ALA A 102 -1.85 -25.48 8.20
C ALA A 102 -1.41 -24.81 6.89
N VAL A 103 -1.22 -25.59 5.83
CA VAL A 103 -0.89 -25.06 4.50
C VAL A 103 -2.01 -24.17 3.97
N GLY A 104 -3.27 -24.62 4.03
CA GLY A 104 -4.42 -23.81 3.60
C GLY A 104 -4.53 -22.48 4.34
N ASN A 105 -4.37 -22.51 5.67
CA ASN A 105 -4.36 -21.31 6.50
C ASN A 105 -3.26 -20.32 6.11
N MET A 106 -2.04 -20.81 5.83
CA MET A 106 -0.94 -19.97 5.37
C MET A 106 -1.20 -19.36 3.99
N GLN A 107 -1.78 -20.14 3.08
CA GLN A 107 -2.15 -19.67 1.74
C GLN A 107 -3.19 -18.54 1.81
N GLU A 108 -4.25 -18.72 2.59
CA GLU A 108 -5.29 -17.70 2.73
C GLU A 108 -4.76 -16.40 3.34
N ILE A 109 -3.88 -16.48 4.35
CA ILE A 109 -3.22 -15.29 4.92
C ILE A 109 -2.33 -14.61 3.87
N ALA A 110 -1.55 -15.37 3.12
CA ALA A 110 -0.71 -14.84 2.06
C ALA A 110 -1.54 -14.13 0.97
N ASP A 111 -2.66 -14.74 0.57
CA ASP A 111 -3.58 -14.17 -0.42
C ASP A 111 -4.18 -12.85 0.06
N LEU A 112 -4.59 -12.77 1.34
CA LEU A 112 -5.10 -11.52 1.94
C LEU A 112 -4.06 -10.40 1.90
N ILE A 113 -2.82 -10.70 2.31
CA ILE A 113 -1.72 -9.73 2.31
C ILE A 113 -1.38 -9.28 0.88
N GLN A 114 -1.25 -10.24 -0.04
CA GLN A 114 -0.90 -9.95 -1.42
C GLN A 114 -1.98 -9.09 -2.08
N LYS A 115 -3.25 -9.41 -1.86
CA LYS A 115 -4.38 -8.66 -2.40
C LYS A 115 -4.41 -7.22 -1.88
N SER A 116 -4.30 -7.01 -0.56
CA SER A 116 -4.34 -5.66 0.00
C SER A 116 -3.18 -4.80 -0.50
N ASN A 117 -1.98 -5.38 -0.61
CA ASN A 117 -0.81 -4.67 -1.11
C ASN A 117 -0.95 -4.34 -2.60
N ALA A 118 -1.44 -5.28 -3.41
CA ALA A 118 -1.66 -5.06 -4.83
C ALA A 118 -2.69 -3.96 -5.09
N GLU A 119 -3.80 -3.95 -4.35
CA GLU A 119 -4.83 -2.91 -4.45
C GLU A 119 -4.29 -1.53 -4.04
N ALA A 120 -3.56 -1.44 -2.91
CA ALA A 120 -2.95 -0.18 -2.47
C ALA A 120 -1.94 0.36 -3.49
N VAL A 121 -1.05 -0.50 -4.01
CA VAL A 121 -0.06 -0.11 -5.03
C VAL A 121 -0.75 0.31 -6.34
N SER A 122 -1.83 -0.38 -6.73
CA SER A 122 -2.61 -0.02 -7.92
C SER A 122 -3.20 1.39 -7.83
N LEU A 123 -3.71 1.78 -6.66
CA LEU A 123 -4.21 3.14 -6.41
C LEU A 123 -3.11 4.20 -6.58
N LEU A 124 -1.91 3.93 -6.02
CA LEU A 124 -0.77 4.84 -6.13
C LEU A 124 -0.25 4.94 -7.56
N ASN A 125 -0.12 3.81 -8.27
CA ASN A 125 0.30 3.78 -9.66
C ASN A 125 -0.66 4.55 -10.57
N ARG A 126 -1.97 4.39 -10.35
CA ARG A 126 -2.98 5.15 -11.07
C ARG A 126 -2.80 6.65 -10.85
N ARG A 127 -2.66 7.08 -9.59
CA ARG A 127 -2.45 8.51 -9.29
C ARG A 127 -1.16 9.04 -9.91
N PHE A 128 -0.09 8.25 -9.90
CA PHE A 128 1.17 8.62 -10.54
C PHE A 128 1.00 8.84 -12.04
N ALA A 129 0.31 7.94 -12.75
CA ALA A 129 0.02 8.10 -14.17
C ALA A 129 -0.80 9.38 -14.43
N GLU A 130 -1.86 9.61 -13.65
CA GLU A 130 -2.68 10.82 -13.72
C GLU A 130 -1.83 12.10 -13.46
N ALA A 131 -0.86 12.04 -12.55
CA ALA A 131 0.03 13.17 -12.26
C ALA A 131 0.96 13.49 -13.44
N MET A 132 1.43 12.48 -14.18
CA MET A 132 2.24 12.69 -15.39
C MET A 132 1.41 13.31 -16.52
N ASP A 133 0.14 12.92 -16.66
CA ASP A 133 -0.77 13.55 -17.60
C ASP A 133 -1.06 15.02 -17.23
N GLU A 134 -1.22 15.32 -15.93
CA GLU A 134 -1.35 16.69 -15.43
C GLU A 134 -0.11 17.54 -15.77
N VAL A 135 1.10 17.02 -15.56
CA VAL A 135 2.35 17.71 -15.93
C VAL A 135 2.40 17.98 -17.43
N LYS A 136 2.07 16.99 -18.27
CA LYS A 136 2.03 17.15 -19.72
C LYS A 136 1.05 18.24 -20.15
N SER A 137 -0.13 18.29 -19.54
CA SER A 137 -1.15 19.31 -19.80
C SER A 137 -0.68 20.71 -19.43
N LEU A 138 -0.02 20.86 -18.27
CA LEU A 138 0.55 22.15 -17.84
C LEU A 138 1.65 22.65 -18.78
N MET A 139 2.53 21.75 -19.24
CA MET A 139 3.59 22.10 -20.20
C MET A 139 3.03 22.51 -21.57
N ALA A 140 1.99 21.83 -22.06
CA ALA A 140 1.33 22.20 -23.31
C ALA A 140 0.67 23.59 -23.25
N LYS A 141 0.10 23.95 -22.08
CA LYS A 141 -0.49 25.28 -21.84
C LYS A 141 0.55 26.41 -21.76
N GLN A 142 1.78 26.15 -21.31
CA GLN A 142 2.85 27.16 -21.29
C GLN A 142 3.46 27.45 -22.67
N GLY A 143 3.35 26.51 -23.62
CA GLY A 143 3.86 26.66 -24.99
C GLY A 143 2.85 27.27 -25.99
N SER A 144 1.68 27.71 -25.52
CA SER A 144 0.59 28.28 -26.34
C SER A 144 0.41 29.76 -26.07
#